data_AF-A0A7Y4YE63-F1
#
_entry.id   AF-A0A7Y4YE63-F1
#
_cell.length_a   1.000
_cell.length_b   1.000
_cell.length_c   1.000
_cell.angle_alpha   90.00
_cell.angle_beta   90.00
_cell.angle_gamma   90.00
#
_symmetry.space_group_name_H-M   'P 1'
#
loop_
_entity.id
_entity.type
_entity.pdbx_description
1 polymer ?
#
loop_
_entity_poly.entity_id
_entity_poly.type
_entity_poly.pdbx_seq_one_letter_code
_entity_poly.pdbx_strand_id
1 'polypeptide(L)'
;MRDALKNLFSNQIILEDNSLFYYTITPYELTNALGNIIAVLLEYNFTDKDDNAVQFFCKLYKTKEGNWYDIEEAKIGTEKSILRMLKSAIDAKENSTVLK
;
A
#
# COMPACT_ATOMS: atom_id res chain seq x y z
N MET A 1 10.40 -10.27 -18.08
CA MET A 1 9.20 -10.30 -17.21
C MET A 1 9.17 -9.20 -16.16
N ARG A 2 10.32 -8.75 -15.61
CA ARG A 2 10.39 -7.58 -14.70
C ARG A 2 9.78 -6.30 -15.30
N ASP A 3 9.95 -6.09 -16.61
CA ASP A 3 9.46 -4.90 -17.33
C ASP A 3 7.94 -4.87 -17.55
N ALA A 4 7.26 -6.02 -17.57
CA ALA A 4 5.81 -6.07 -17.76
C ALA A 4 5.06 -5.59 -16.51
N LEU A 5 5.59 -5.88 -15.31
CA LEU A 5 5.00 -5.43 -14.05
C LEU A 5 5.26 -3.95 -13.77
N LYS A 6 6.42 -3.42 -14.20
CA LYS A 6 6.69 -1.97 -14.15
C LYS A 6 5.68 -1.13 -14.94
N ASN A 7 5.14 -1.67 -16.03
CA ASN A 7 4.11 -0.98 -16.81
C ASN A 7 2.71 -1.12 -16.21
N LEU A 8 2.46 -2.16 -15.40
CA LEU A 8 1.16 -2.40 -14.76
C LEU A 8 1.02 -1.66 -13.42
N PHE A 9 2.11 -1.54 -12.66
CA PHE A 9 2.15 -0.88 -11.36
C PHE A 9 2.99 0.39 -11.41
N SER A 10 2.39 1.51 -11.04
CA SER A 10 3.04 2.83 -11.11
C SER A 10 4.16 3.00 -10.08
N ASN A 11 4.20 2.15 -9.04
CA ASN A 11 5.16 2.28 -7.96
C ASN A 11 5.78 0.95 -7.55
N GLN A 12 7.03 1.03 -7.11
CA GLN A 12 7.76 -0.05 -6.44
C GLN A 12 8.33 0.43 -5.11
N ILE A 13 8.54 -0.52 -4.19
CA ILE A 13 9.22 -0.30 -2.92
C ILE A 13 10.05 -1.54 -2.55
N ILE A 14 11.24 -1.29 -2.02
CA ILE A 14 12.14 -2.33 -1.52
C ILE A 14 12.20 -2.15 0.00
N LEU A 15 11.95 -3.22 0.73
CA LEU A 15 12.03 -3.24 2.19
C LEU A 15 13.47 -3.51 2.66
N GLU A 16 13.72 -3.32 3.95
CA GLU A 16 15.06 -3.50 4.56
C GLU A 16 15.57 -4.95 4.48
N ASP A 17 14.65 -5.93 4.43
CA ASP A 17 14.93 -7.35 4.23
C ASP A 17 15.17 -7.70 2.74
N ASN A 18 15.25 -6.70 1.87
CA ASN A 18 15.41 -6.82 0.42
C ASN A 18 14.19 -7.41 -0.31
N SER A 19 13.04 -7.54 0.36
CA SER A 19 11.77 -7.90 -0.26
C SER A 19 11.28 -6.77 -1.18
N LEU A 20 10.82 -7.12 -2.38
CA LEU A 20 10.39 -6.17 -3.42
C LEU A 20 8.88 -6.25 -3.62
N PHE A 21 8.21 -5.12 -3.39
CA PHE A 21 6.78 -4.99 -3.60
C PHE A 21 6.47 -3.96 -4.70
N TYR A 22 5.36 -4.21 -5.40
CA TYR A 22 4.77 -3.25 -6.32
C TYR A 22 3.43 -2.77 -5.76
N TYR A 23 3.07 -1.53 -6.05
CA TYR A 23 1.79 -1.00 -5.58
C TYR A 23 1.19 0.07 -6.49
N THR A 24 -0.13 0.21 -6.39
CA THR A 24 -0.89 1.36 -6.90
C THR A 24 -1.50 2.14 -5.74
N ILE A 25 -1.83 3.41 -6.00
CA ILE A 25 -2.55 4.26 -5.06
C ILE A 25 -3.88 4.65 -5.70
N THR A 26 -4.98 4.42 -4.99
CA THR A 26 -6.34 4.77 -5.44
C THR A 26 -7.10 5.46 -4.32
N PRO A 27 -8.03 6.38 -4.62
CA PRO A 27 -8.90 6.94 -3.59
C PRO A 27 -9.84 5.86 -3.03
N TYR A 28 -10.05 5.87 -1.72
CA TYR A 28 -10.97 4.98 -1.01
C TYR A 28 -11.95 5.80 -0.18
N GLU A 29 -13.25 5.63 -0.46
CA GLU A 29 -14.33 6.29 0.27
C GLU A 29 -14.70 5.44 1.48
N LEU A 30 -14.39 5.95 2.67
CA LEU A 30 -14.83 5.35 3.92
C LEU A 30 -16.29 5.76 4.15
N THR A 31 -17.19 4.79 4.22
CA THR A 31 -18.62 5.01 4.46
C THR A 31 -19.02 4.53 5.85
N ASN A 32 -20.03 5.17 6.44
CA ASN A 32 -20.65 4.66 7.66
C ASN A 32 -21.67 3.55 7.36
N ALA A 33 -22.23 2.94 8.40
CA ALA A 33 -23.26 1.89 8.25
C ALA A 33 -24.54 2.34 7.50
N LEU A 34 -24.74 3.65 7.33
CA LEU A 34 -25.85 4.23 6.56
C LEU A 34 -25.48 4.50 5.10
N GLY A 35 -24.26 4.17 4.66
CA GLY A 35 -23.77 4.39 3.31
C GLY A 35 -23.29 5.81 3.01
N ASN A 36 -23.22 6.69 4.01
CA ASN A 36 -22.72 8.05 3.80
C ASN A 36 -21.19 8.06 3.84
N ILE A 37 -20.57 8.77 2.89
CA ILE A 37 -19.12 8.98 2.87
C ILE A 37 -18.74 9.88 4.05
N ILE A 38 -17.88 9.37 4.93
CA ILE A 38 -17.38 10.09 6.11
C ILE A 38 -15.93 10.53 5.95
N ALA A 39 -15.16 9.88 5.07
CA ALA A 39 -13.79 10.27 4.74
C ALA A 39 -13.36 9.72 3.38
N VAL A 40 -12.32 10.31 2.79
CA VAL A 40 -11.63 9.78 1.61
C VAL A 40 -10.16 9.56 1.94
N LEU A 41 -9.74 8.30 1.90
CA LEU A 41 -8.38 7.83 2.17
C LEU A 41 -7.64 7.55 0.87
N LEU A 42 -6.31 7.45 0.96
CA LEU A 42 -5.45 6.88 -0.05
C LEU A 42 -5.29 5.38 0.26
N GLU A 43 -5.77 4.52 -0.65
CA GLU A 43 -5.59 3.07 -0.58
C GLU A 43 -4.36 2.67 -1.38
N TYR A 44 -3.38 2.08 -0.70
CA TYR A 44 -2.19 1.49 -1.28
C TYR A 44 -2.44 0.00 -1.47
N ASN A 45 -2.54 -0.44 -2.73
CA ASN A 45 -2.78 -1.83 -3.10
C ASN A 45 -1.45 -2.50 -3.44
N PHE A 46 -0.96 -3.37 -2.56
CA PHE A 46 0.32 -4.07 -2.73
C PHE A 46 0.15 -5.44 -3.37
N THR A 47 1.12 -5.76 -4.23
CA THR A 47 1.28 -7.10 -4.82
C THR A 47 2.73 -7.53 -4.67
N ASP A 48 2.93 -8.80 -4.33
CA ASP A 48 4.26 -9.41 -4.30
C ASP A 48 4.58 -10.03 -5.68
N LYS A 49 5.86 -10.07 -6.01
CA LYS A 49 6.38 -10.82 -7.15
C LYS A 49 6.83 -12.19 -6.65
N ASP A 50 5.89 -13.13 -6.58
CA ASP A 50 6.26 -14.55 -6.59
C ASP A 50 6.42 -15.02 -8.04
N ASP A 51 7.33 -15.97 -8.28
CA ASP A 51 7.95 -16.24 -9.58
C ASP A 51 6.98 -16.74 -10.67
N ASN A 52 5.70 -16.92 -10.37
CA ASN A 52 4.69 -17.40 -11.32
C ASN A 52 3.33 -16.67 -11.31
N ALA A 53 3.07 -15.68 -10.43
CA ALA A 53 1.80 -14.93 -10.45
C ALA A 53 1.89 -13.59 -9.70
N VAL A 54 1.19 -12.57 -10.20
CA VAL A 54 0.89 -11.35 -9.43
C VAL A 54 -0.16 -11.71 -8.40
N GLN A 55 0.26 -11.98 -7.17
CA GLN A 55 -0.67 -12.25 -6.07
C GLN A 55 -0.94 -10.96 -5.30
N PHE A 56 -2.23 -10.68 -5.07
CA PHE A 56 -2.64 -9.63 -4.14
C PHE A 56 -2.05 -9.93 -2.77
N PHE A 57 -1.31 -8.98 -2.22
CA PHE A 57 -0.61 -9.14 -0.95
C PHE A 57 -1.39 -8.49 0.20
N CYS A 58 -1.53 -7.16 0.18
CA CYS A 58 -2.29 -6.44 1.18
C CYS A 58 -2.75 -5.05 0.71
N LYS A 59 -3.68 -4.45 1.46
CA LYS A 59 -4.08 -3.05 1.34
C LYS A 59 -3.64 -2.28 2.58
N LEU A 60 -3.15 -1.06 2.40
CA LEU A 60 -2.91 -0.09 3.47
C LEU A 60 -3.66 1.20 3.17
N TYR A 61 -4.07 1.92 4.21
CA TYR A 61 -4.85 3.14 4.07
C TYR A 61 -4.16 4.30 4.77
N LYS A 62 -4.09 5.44 4.10
CA LYS A 62 -3.48 6.66 4.63
C LYS A 62 -4.44 7.84 4.45
N THR A 63 -4.53 8.71 5.44
CA THR A 63 -5.29 9.96 5.29
C THR A 63 -4.53 10.95 4.40
N LYS A 64 -5.22 11.98 3.89
CA LYS A 64 -4.57 13.02 3.08
C LYS A 64 -3.53 13.83 3.85
N GLU A 65 -3.68 13.90 5.17
CA GLU A 65 -2.75 14.52 6.12
C GLU A 65 -1.53 13.64 6.42
N GLY A 66 -1.51 12.40 5.90
CA GLY A 66 -0.38 11.51 6.01
C GLY A 66 -0.43 10.55 7.21
N ASN A 67 -1.57 10.39 7.88
CA ASN A 67 -1.71 9.44 8.99
C ASN A 67 -2.12 8.06 8.49
N TRP A 68 -1.51 6.99 9.00
CA TRP A 68 -1.95 5.63 8.70
C TRP A 68 -3.27 5.29 9.39
N TYR A 69 -4.19 4.68 8.65
CA TYR A 69 -5.48 4.23 9.13
C TYR A 69 -5.58 2.71 8.99
N ASP A 70 -5.75 2.01 10.12
CA ASP A 70 -5.90 0.56 10.13
C ASP A 70 -7.38 0.18 10.05
N ILE A 71 -7.78 -0.43 8.93
CA ILE A 71 -9.14 -0.95 8.75
C ILE A 71 -9.18 -2.40 9.22
N GLU A 72 -9.94 -2.66 10.30
CA GLU A 72 -10.04 -3.99 10.94
C GLU A 72 -10.62 -5.07 10.01
N GLU A 73 -11.41 -4.69 9.00
CA GLU A 73 -12.04 -5.61 8.05
C GLU A 73 -11.08 -6.18 7.00
N ALA A 74 -9.89 -5.59 6.85
CA ALA A 74 -8.86 -6.22 6.04
C ALA A 74 -8.42 -7.50 6.78
N LYS A 75 -8.97 -8.65 6.37
CA LYS A 75 -8.51 -9.98 6.77
C LYS A 75 -7.09 -10.17 6.24
N ILE A 76 -6.13 -9.57 6.93
CA ILE A 76 -4.75 -9.57 6.52
C ILE A 76 -4.17 -10.93 6.95
N GLY A 77 -4.07 -11.86 5.99
CA GLY A 77 -3.26 -13.08 6.13
C GLY A 77 -1.76 -12.79 6.15
N THR A 78 -1.37 -11.53 6.01
CA THR A 78 0.00 -11.03 6.05
C THR A 78 0.49 -10.81 7.48
N GLU A 79 1.76 -11.11 7.74
CA GLU A 79 2.37 -10.83 9.03
C GLU A 79 2.35 -9.33 9.37
N LYS A 80 1.97 -9.00 10.62
CA LYS A 80 1.93 -7.60 11.12
C LYS A 80 3.28 -6.87 10.99
N SER A 81 4.38 -7.62 11.03
CA SER A 81 5.75 -7.14 10.81
C SER A 81 5.90 -6.48 9.44
N ILE A 82 5.43 -7.13 8.37
CA ILE A 82 5.58 -6.66 6.99
C ILE A 82 4.74 -5.41 6.76
N LEU A 83 3.52 -5.34 7.32
CA LEU A 83 2.68 -4.13 7.23
C LEU A 83 3.40 -2.91 7.82
N ARG A 84 4.06 -3.08 8.97
CA ARG A 84 4.83 -2.00 9.61
C ARG A 84 6.01 -1.56 8.75
N MET A 85 6.72 -2.51 8.14
CA MET A 85 7.84 -2.23 7.24
C MET A 85 7.37 -1.47 5.99
N LEU A 86 6.26 -1.88 5.37
CA LEU A 86 5.67 -1.21 4.21
C LEU A 86 5.27 0.23 4.54
N LYS A 87 4.55 0.45 5.67
CA LYS A 87 4.20 1.80 6.13
C LYS A 87 5.43 2.70 6.30
N SER A 88 6.43 2.20 7.01
CA SER A 88 7.67 2.95 7.29
C SER A 88 8.43 3.29 6.01
N ALA A 89 8.51 2.34 5.08
CA ALA A 89 9.20 2.54 3.81
C ALA A 89 8.46 3.56 2.92
N ILE A 90 7.12 3.55 2.91
CA ILE A 90 6.33 4.56 2.20
C ILE A 90 6.55 5.95 2.79
N ASP A 91 6.49 6.07 4.12
CA ASP A 91 6.75 7.34 4.80
C ASP A 91 8.15 7.89 4.47
N ALA A 92 9.16 7.02 4.48
CA ALA A 92 10.52 7.40 4.11
C ALA A 92 10.62 7.86 2.63
N LYS A 93 9.95 7.15 1.71
CA LYS A 93 9.93 7.48 0.28
C LYS A 93 9.25 8.81 0.01
N GLU A 94 8.11 9.07 0.66
CA GLU A 94 7.35 10.31 0.53
C GLU A 94 8.15 11.49 1.10
N ASN A 95 8.70 11.35 2.31
CA ASN A 95 9.52 12.39 2.93
C ASN A 95 10.79 12.71 2.12
N SER A 96 11.43 11.70 1.51
CA SER A 96 12.59 11.90 0.64
C SER A 96 12.24 12.63 -0.66
N THR A 97 10.97 12.58 -1.09
CA THR A 97 10.49 13.28 -2.29
C THR A 97 10.18 14.75 -2.00
N VAL A 98 9.79 15.09 -0.76
CA VAL A 98 9.53 16.48 -0.33
C VAL A 98 10.81 17.29 -0.13
N LEU A 99 11.96 16.63 0.06
CA LEU A 99 13.26 17.28 0.33
C LEU A 99 14.10 17.58 -0.93
N LYS A 100 13.52 17.52 -2.13
CA LYS A 100 14.17 17.90 -3.40
C LYS A 100 13.47 19.08 -4.05
#